data_AF-A0A423IFZ1-F1
#
_entry.id   AF-A0A423IFZ1-F1
#
_cell.length_a   1.000
_cell.length_b   1.000
_cell.length_c   1.000
_cell.angle_alpha   90.00
_cell.angle_beta   90.00
_cell.angle_gamma   90.00
#
_symmetry.space_group_name_H-M   'P 1'
#
loop_
_entity.id
_entity.type
_entity.pdbx_description
1 polymer ?
#
loop_
_entity_poly.entity_id
_entity_poly.type
_entity_poly.pdbx_seq_one_letter_code
_entity_poly.pdbx_strand_id
1 'polypeptide(L)'
;MTELDRYLEAATRDNTRRSYRAAIEHFEVTWGGFLPATADSVARYLVAYAGELSINTLKLRLSALAQWHNSQGFPDPTKAPVVRKVFKGIRALHPAQEKQAEPLQLQHLEQVIAWLELEAQTAKSQDDQPKLLRARRDMALILLGFWRGFRSDELCRVQIEHVQAVASSGITLYLPRTKSDRENLGKTYQTPALQRLCPVNAYIQWITEAALVRGPVFRGIDRWGHLSEEGLHANSVIPLLRQALERAGIPAEHYTSHSLRRGFASWAHQSGWDLKSLMSYVGWKDMKSAMRYVEVSPFLGMARLAEKPVAL
;
A
#
# COMPACT_ATOMS: atom_id res chain seq x y z
N MET A 1 -28.49 3.47 -15.60
CA MET A 1 -27.67 4.15 -14.59
C MET A 1 -27.88 5.64 -14.80
N THR A 2 -28.52 6.32 -13.85
CA THR A 2 -28.84 7.76 -14.00
C THR A 2 -27.58 8.61 -13.79
N GLU A 3 -27.62 9.86 -14.25
CA GLU A 3 -26.52 10.80 -14.00
C GLU A 3 -26.30 11.03 -12.50
N LEU A 4 -27.39 11.05 -11.72
CA LEU A 4 -27.36 11.08 -10.26
C LEU A 4 -26.62 9.87 -9.67
N ASP A 5 -26.92 8.65 -10.14
CA ASP A 5 -26.24 7.43 -9.66
C ASP A 5 -24.73 7.51 -9.90
N ARG A 6 -24.30 8.05 -11.05
CA ARG A 6 -22.88 8.24 -11.37
C ARG A 6 -22.18 9.16 -10.36
N TYR A 7 -22.81 10.26 -9.97
CA TYR A 7 -22.24 11.18 -8.97
C TYR A 7 -22.27 10.58 -7.55
N LEU A 8 -23.33 9.87 -7.18
CA LEU A 8 -23.43 9.16 -5.91
C LEU A 8 -22.36 8.06 -5.78
N GLU A 9 -22.13 7.30 -6.86
CA GLU A 9 -21.05 6.33 -6.90
C GLU A 9 -19.69 6.99 -6.77
N ALA A 10 -19.44 8.09 -7.49
CA ALA A 10 -18.17 8.81 -7.46
C ALA A 10 -17.84 9.43 -6.08
N ALA A 11 -18.85 9.70 -5.25
CA ALA A 11 -18.67 10.22 -3.89
C ALA A 11 -18.06 9.18 -2.93
N THR A 12 -18.18 7.88 -3.25
CA THR A 12 -17.61 6.80 -2.43
C THR A 12 -16.43 6.14 -3.14
N ARG A 13 -15.35 5.87 -2.40
CA ARG A 13 -14.18 5.19 -2.97
C ARG A 13 -14.51 3.74 -3.32
N ASP A 14 -14.07 3.28 -4.48
CA ASP A 14 -14.33 1.90 -4.95
C ASP A 14 -13.95 0.82 -3.94
N ASN A 15 -12.79 0.96 -3.30
CA ASN A 15 -12.36 0.02 -2.27
C ASN A 15 -13.29 0.00 -1.05
N THR A 16 -13.81 1.16 -0.63
CA THR A 16 -14.78 1.24 0.46
C THR A 16 -16.09 0.58 0.05
N ARG A 17 -16.58 0.86 -1.17
CA ARG A 17 -17.79 0.26 -1.74
C ARG A 17 -17.71 -1.26 -1.82
N ARG A 18 -16.61 -1.81 -2.36
CA ARG A 18 -16.35 -3.26 -2.43
C ARG A 18 -16.27 -3.88 -1.03
N SER A 19 -15.54 -3.25 -0.12
CA SER A 19 -15.38 -3.75 1.25
C SER A 19 -16.70 -3.75 2.03
N TYR A 20 -17.53 -2.72 1.84
CA TYR A 20 -18.84 -2.63 2.50
C TYR A 20 -19.80 -3.65 1.91
N ARG A 21 -19.83 -3.81 0.58
CA ARG A 21 -20.64 -4.85 -0.07
C ARG A 21 -20.31 -6.24 0.47
N ALA A 22 -19.03 -6.60 0.51
CA ALA A 22 -18.59 -7.89 1.04
C ALA A 22 -18.94 -8.04 2.54
N ALA A 23 -18.90 -6.97 3.32
CA ALA A 23 -19.30 -7.01 4.73
C ALA A 23 -20.81 -7.21 4.93
N ILE A 24 -21.64 -6.62 4.06
CA ILE A 24 -23.09 -6.82 4.06
C ILE A 24 -23.44 -8.24 3.61
N GLU A 25 -22.86 -8.69 2.50
CA GLU A 25 -23.02 -10.07 2.01
C GLU A 25 -22.62 -11.10 3.06
N HIS A 26 -21.50 -10.87 3.75
CA HIS A 26 -21.10 -11.73 4.85
C HIS A 26 -22.12 -11.73 6.01
N PHE A 27 -22.69 -10.59 6.36
CA PHE A 27 -23.69 -10.51 7.42
C PHE A 27 -24.97 -11.27 7.05
N GLU A 28 -25.50 -11.05 5.85
CA GLU A 28 -26.77 -11.63 5.41
C GLU A 28 -26.63 -13.10 4.98
N VAL A 29 -25.64 -13.40 4.14
CA VAL A 29 -25.51 -14.71 3.49
C VAL A 29 -24.65 -15.66 4.31
N THR A 30 -23.47 -15.22 4.77
CA THR A 30 -22.53 -16.11 5.48
C THR A 30 -22.94 -16.35 6.93
N TRP A 31 -23.34 -15.30 7.64
CA TRP A 31 -23.77 -15.41 9.03
C TRP A 31 -25.28 -15.69 9.20
N GLY A 32 -26.10 -15.33 8.21
CA GLY A 32 -27.55 -15.51 8.26
C GLY A 32 -28.30 -14.41 9.02
N GLY A 33 -27.73 -13.21 9.09
CA GLY A 33 -28.39 -12.04 9.68
C GLY A 33 -29.46 -11.45 8.76
N PHE A 34 -30.44 -10.77 9.34
CA PHE A 34 -31.48 -10.07 8.58
C PHE A 34 -31.27 -8.57 8.62
N LEU A 35 -31.47 -7.91 7.48
CA LEU A 35 -31.52 -6.45 7.37
C LEU A 35 -32.97 -5.98 7.14
N PRO A 36 -33.43 -4.90 7.79
CA PRO A 36 -32.72 -4.10 8.80
C PRO A 36 -32.43 -4.88 10.09
N ALA A 37 -31.22 -4.73 10.62
CA ALA A 37 -30.75 -5.46 11.78
C ALA A 37 -31.15 -4.77 13.10
N THR A 38 -31.41 -5.56 14.13
CA THR A 38 -31.55 -5.05 15.50
C THR A 38 -30.19 -4.87 16.17
N ALA A 39 -30.13 -4.03 17.20
CA ALA A 39 -28.92 -3.86 18.01
C ALA A 39 -28.43 -5.19 18.62
N ASP A 40 -29.37 -6.07 19.02
CA ASP A 40 -29.06 -7.40 19.55
C ASP A 40 -28.47 -8.31 18.46
N SER A 41 -29.03 -8.31 17.25
CA SER A 41 -28.48 -9.07 16.12
C SER A 41 -27.06 -8.63 15.78
N VAL A 42 -26.79 -7.32 15.74
CA VAL A 42 -25.44 -6.78 15.52
C VAL A 42 -24.48 -7.19 16.64
N ALA A 43 -24.93 -7.15 17.89
CA ALA A 43 -24.13 -7.58 19.03
C ALA A 43 -23.75 -9.06 18.95
N ARG A 44 -24.72 -9.95 18.64
CA ARG A 44 -24.46 -11.39 18.46
C ARG A 44 -23.51 -11.67 17.30
N TYR A 45 -23.65 -10.95 16.19
CA TYR A 45 -22.72 -11.05 15.06
C TYR A 45 -21.28 -10.70 15.46
N LEU A 46 -21.08 -9.65 16.24
CA LEU A 46 -19.74 -9.29 16.73
C LEU A 46 -19.15 -10.37 17.64
N VAL A 47 -19.98 -10.95 18.52
CA VAL A 47 -19.54 -12.02 19.44
C VAL A 47 -19.19 -13.30 18.67
N ALA A 48 -19.99 -13.66 17.67
CA ALA A 48 -19.78 -14.87 16.86
C ALA A 48 -18.41 -14.89 16.17
N TYR A 49 -17.85 -13.72 15.85
CA TYR A 49 -16.54 -13.57 15.20
C TYR A 49 -15.49 -12.91 16.12
N ALA A 50 -15.75 -12.84 17.42
CA ALA A 50 -14.80 -12.35 18.40
C ALA A 50 -13.62 -13.32 18.53
N GLY A 51 -12.39 -12.80 18.49
CA GLY A 51 -11.18 -13.64 18.52
C GLY A 51 -10.83 -14.29 17.18
N GLU A 52 -11.80 -14.56 16.31
CA GLU A 52 -11.56 -15.06 14.94
C GLU A 52 -11.13 -13.94 13.99
N LEU A 53 -11.83 -12.80 14.04
CA LEU A 53 -11.55 -11.66 13.17
C LEU A 53 -10.81 -10.56 13.91
N SER A 54 -9.96 -9.85 13.16
CA SER A 54 -9.27 -8.68 13.71
C SER A 54 -10.27 -7.60 14.14
N ILE A 55 -9.92 -6.84 15.17
CA ILE A 55 -10.71 -5.69 15.64
C ILE A 55 -11.00 -4.70 14.51
N ASN A 56 -10.08 -4.52 13.57
CA ASN A 56 -10.27 -3.62 12.44
C ASN A 56 -11.28 -4.18 11.43
N THR A 57 -11.30 -5.50 11.21
CA THR A 57 -12.31 -6.18 10.39
C THR A 57 -13.70 -6.03 11.01
N LEU A 58 -13.82 -6.23 12.32
CA LEU A 58 -15.09 -6.04 13.04
C LEU A 58 -15.58 -4.58 12.98
N LYS A 59 -14.67 -3.59 13.12
CA LYS A 59 -15.01 -2.16 12.92
C LYS A 59 -15.50 -1.87 11.51
N LEU A 60 -14.83 -2.41 10.50
CA LEU A 60 -15.21 -2.23 9.10
C LEU A 60 -16.62 -2.77 8.85
N ARG A 61 -16.92 -3.97 9.38
CA ARG A 61 -18.25 -4.59 9.28
C ARG A 61 -19.33 -3.75 9.97
N LEU A 62 -19.05 -3.19 11.16
CA LEU A 62 -19.96 -2.23 11.80
C LEU A 62 -20.18 -0.98 10.96
N SER A 63 -19.11 -0.39 10.40
CA SER A 63 -19.27 0.77 9.52
C SER A 63 -20.10 0.47 8.28
N ALA A 64 -19.94 -0.72 7.69
CA ALA A 64 -20.73 -1.17 6.55
C ALA A 64 -22.22 -1.31 6.92
N LEU A 65 -22.52 -1.97 8.05
CA LEU A 65 -23.88 -2.11 8.56
C LEU A 65 -24.52 -0.74 8.87
N ALA A 66 -23.79 0.15 9.54
CA ALA A 66 -24.24 1.51 9.80
C ALA A 66 -24.55 2.27 8.51
N GLN A 67 -23.65 2.18 7.51
CA GLN A 67 -23.85 2.84 6.22
C GLN A 67 -25.06 2.29 5.48
N TRP A 68 -25.26 0.97 5.49
CA TRP A 68 -26.44 0.34 4.88
C TRP A 68 -27.73 0.90 5.51
N HIS A 69 -27.85 0.90 6.84
CA HIS A 69 -29.05 1.40 7.52
C HIS A 69 -29.33 2.87 7.19
N ASN A 70 -28.30 3.72 7.29
CA ASN A 70 -28.43 5.14 6.98
C ASN A 70 -28.84 5.37 5.50
N SER A 71 -28.27 4.60 4.57
CA SER A 71 -28.59 4.72 3.13
C SER A 71 -30.02 4.29 2.79
N GLN A 72 -30.59 3.40 3.59
CA GLN A 72 -31.97 2.91 3.44
C GLN A 72 -32.97 3.69 4.31
N GLY A 73 -32.52 4.72 5.05
CA GLY A 73 -33.37 5.54 5.91
C GLY A 73 -33.72 4.91 7.28
N PHE A 74 -33.08 3.81 7.67
CA PHE A 74 -33.29 3.17 8.98
C PHE A 74 -32.38 3.76 10.07
N PRO A 75 -32.80 3.72 11.35
CA PRO A 75 -31.92 4.04 12.47
C PRO A 75 -30.69 3.13 12.52
N ASP A 76 -29.53 3.67 12.88
CA ASP A 76 -28.26 2.94 12.96
C ASP A 76 -28.19 2.05 14.23
N PRO A 77 -28.32 0.72 14.11
CA PRO A 77 -28.31 -0.18 15.27
C PRO A 77 -26.92 -0.33 15.90
N THR A 78 -25.85 0.03 15.17
CA THR A 78 -24.46 -0.17 15.61
C THR A 78 -24.04 0.80 16.71
N LYS A 79 -24.78 1.91 16.86
CA LYS A 79 -24.54 2.93 17.87
C LYS A 79 -25.15 2.60 19.23
N ALA A 80 -25.98 1.55 19.32
CA ALA A 80 -26.65 1.17 20.55
C ALA A 80 -25.65 0.86 21.70
N PRO A 81 -26.00 1.18 22.97
CA PRO A 81 -25.12 0.95 24.11
C PRO A 81 -24.64 -0.50 24.24
N VAL A 82 -25.51 -1.47 23.93
CA VAL A 82 -25.19 -2.90 23.96
C VAL A 82 -24.06 -3.25 22.97
N VAL A 83 -24.12 -2.75 21.73
CA VAL A 83 -23.10 -2.99 20.70
C VAL A 83 -21.77 -2.37 21.13
N ARG A 84 -21.77 -1.14 21.67
CA ARG A 84 -20.55 -0.49 22.18
C ARG A 84 -19.94 -1.26 23.35
N LYS A 85 -20.76 -1.76 24.28
CA LYS A 85 -20.32 -2.53 25.44
C LYS A 85 -19.73 -3.87 25.00
N VAL A 86 -20.38 -4.58 24.08
CA VAL A 86 -19.85 -5.82 23.46
C VAL A 86 -18.51 -5.54 22.79
N PHE A 87 -18.41 -4.49 21.96
CA PHE A 87 -17.17 -4.16 21.28
C PHE A 87 -16.03 -3.83 22.26
N LYS A 88 -16.34 -3.15 23.38
CA LYS A 88 -15.38 -2.91 24.47
C LYS A 88 -14.95 -4.23 25.12
N GLY A 89 -15.89 -5.14 25.37
CA GLY A 89 -15.63 -6.48 25.90
C GLY A 89 -14.72 -7.31 24.99
N ILE A 90 -14.99 -7.33 23.68
CA ILE A 90 -14.15 -8.02 22.69
C ILE A 90 -12.71 -7.52 22.74
N ARG A 91 -12.48 -6.20 22.84
CA ARG A 91 -11.11 -5.65 22.97
C ARG A 91 -10.42 -6.07 24.27
N ALA A 92 -11.17 -6.21 25.35
CA ALA A 92 -10.63 -6.60 26.65
C ALA A 92 -10.28 -8.09 26.70
N LEU A 93 -11.12 -8.94 26.10
CA LEU A 93 -10.97 -10.41 26.12
C LEU A 93 -10.08 -10.94 24.99
N HIS A 94 -10.00 -10.22 23.86
CA HIS A 94 -9.17 -10.58 22.71
C HIS A 94 -8.19 -9.44 22.38
N PRO A 95 -7.22 -9.15 23.27
CA PRO A 95 -6.17 -8.20 22.95
C PRO A 95 -5.36 -8.73 21.77
N ALA A 96 -5.35 -7.97 20.68
CA ALA A 96 -4.57 -8.30 19.49
C ALA A 96 -3.40 -7.32 19.38
N GLN A 97 -2.19 -7.86 19.24
CA GLN A 97 -1.03 -7.06 18.84
C GLN A 97 -1.21 -6.64 17.38
N GLU A 98 -1.13 -5.34 17.09
CA GLU A 98 -1.17 -4.86 15.70
C GLU A 98 0.05 -5.40 14.95
N LYS A 99 -0.16 -6.41 14.10
CA LYS A 99 0.88 -6.89 13.17
C LYS A 99 1.11 -5.81 12.13
N GLN A 100 2.33 -5.27 12.10
CA GLN A 100 2.76 -4.31 11.09
C GLN A 100 3.58 -5.03 10.03
N ALA A 101 3.51 -4.55 8.79
CA ALA A 101 4.32 -5.09 7.71
C ALA A 101 5.81 -4.94 8.05
N GLU A 102 6.60 -5.95 7.73
CA GLU A 102 8.05 -5.86 7.89
C GLU A 102 8.60 -4.75 6.97
N PRO A 103 9.42 -3.80 7.48
CA PRO A 103 10.05 -2.79 6.63
C PRO A 103 11.05 -3.46 5.68
N LEU A 104 10.95 -3.14 4.37
CA LEU A 104 11.98 -3.59 3.43
C LEU A 104 13.29 -2.88 3.76
N GLN A 105 14.31 -3.62 4.19
CA GLN A 105 15.61 -3.04 4.52
C GLN A 105 16.36 -2.60 3.27
N LEU A 106 17.22 -1.58 3.40
CA LEU A 106 18.01 -1.08 2.27
C LEU A 106 18.88 -2.19 1.64
N GLN A 107 19.45 -3.09 2.45
CA GLN A 107 20.22 -4.23 1.97
C GLN A 107 19.39 -5.18 1.09
N HIS A 108 18.14 -5.45 1.46
CA HIS A 108 17.24 -6.31 0.67
C HIS A 108 16.79 -5.59 -0.61
N LEU A 109 16.60 -4.26 -0.55
CA LEU A 109 16.35 -3.44 -1.73
C LEU A 109 17.55 -3.48 -2.69
N GLU A 110 18.78 -3.36 -2.20
CA GLU A 110 19.98 -3.47 -3.03
C GLU A 110 20.07 -4.84 -3.72
N GLN A 111 19.88 -5.91 -2.95
CA GLN A 111 19.94 -7.29 -3.44
C GLN A 111 18.88 -7.59 -4.51
N VAL A 112 17.62 -7.22 -4.29
CA VAL A 112 16.56 -7.48 -5.28
C VAL A 112 16.74 -6.66 -6.55
N ILE A 113 17.22 -5.41 -6.44
CA ILE A 113 17.45 -4.57 -7.61
C ILE A 113 18.67 -5.05 -8.41
N ALA A 114 19.74 -5.48 -7.75
CA ALA A 114 20.88 -6.10 -8.42
C ALA A 114 20.48 -7.38 -9.17
N TRP A 115 19.64 -8.21 -8.55
CA TRP A 115 19.10 -9.40 -9.20
C TRP A 115 18.25 -9.07 -10.43
N LEU A 116 17.30 -8.14 -10.32
CA LEU A 116 16.45 -7.73 -11.44
C LEU A 116 17.26 -7.08 -12.58
N GLU A 117 18.34 -6.38 -12.27
CA GLU A 117 19.25 -5.82 -13.29
C GLU A 117 19.97 -6.94 -14.05
N LEU A 118 20.46 -7.97 -13.34
CA LEU A 118 21.05 -9.15 -13.98
C LEU A 118 20.02 -9.91 -14.83
N GLU A 119 18.78 -10.07 -14.34
CA GLU A 119 17.69 -10.68 -15.12
C GLU A 119 17.40 -9.89 -16.40
N ALA A 120 17.35 -8.55 -16.31
CA ALA A 120 17.11 -7.70 -17.47
C ALA A 120 18.26 -7.78 -18.48
N GLN A 121 19.52 -7.77 -18.04
CA GLN A 121 20.69 -7.90 -18.92
C GLN A 121 20.72 -9.26 -19.62
N THR A 122 20.45 -10.34 -18.89
CA THR A 122 20.39 -11.70 -19.44
C THR A 122 19.24 -11.85 -20.43
N ALA A 123 18.06 -11.32 -20.10
CA ALA A 123 16.91 -11.34 -21.01
C ALA A 123 17.21 -10.57 -22.30
N LYS A 124 17.89 -9.43 -22.20
CA LYS A 124 18.29 -8.63 -23.36
C LYS A 124 19.31 -9.33 -24.24
N SER A 125 20.27 -10.07 -23.68
CA SER A 125 21.24 -10.83 -24.48
C SER A 125 20.64 -12.08 -25.14
N GLN A 126 19.54 -12.60 -24.58
CA GLN A 126 18.80 -13.76 -25.09
C GLN A 126 17.60 -13.40 -25.96
N ASP A 127 17.33 -12.11 -26.19
CA ASP A 127 16.14 -11.60 -26.89
C ASP A 127 14.80 -12.06 -26.24
N ASP A 128 14.80 -12.30 -24.92
CA ASP A 128 13.61 -12.64 -24.14
C ASP A 128 12.89 -11.36 -23.70
N GLN A 129 12.13 -10.79 -24.64
CA GLN A 129 11.39 -9.54 -24.43
C GLN A 129 10.43 -9.60 -23.23
N PRO A 130 9.61 -10.66 -23.03
CA PRO A 130 8.71 -10.74 -21.88
C PRO A 130 9.45 -10.67 -20.54
N LYS A 131 10.61 -11.35 -20.40
CA LYS A 131 11.40 -11.33 -19.17
C LYS A 131 12.07 -9.98 -18.94
N LEU A 132 12.59 -9.35 -20.00
CA LEU A 132 13.15 -7.99 -19.94
C LEU A 132 12.12 -6.98 -19.44
N LEU A 133 10.91 -7.00 -20.01
CA LEU A 133 9.83 -6.09 -19.61
C LEU A 133 9.42 -6.28 -18.16
N ARG A 134 9.26 -7.53 -17.69
CA ARG A 134 8.90 -7.80 -16.29
C ARG A 134 9.98 -7.29 -15.33
N ALA A 135 11.25 -7.56 -15.62
CA ALA A 135 12.36 -7.12 -14.77
C ALA A 135 12.42 -5.59 -14.67
N ARG A 136 12.32 -4.88 -15.80
CA ARG A 136 12.34 -3.40 -15.84
C ARG A 136 11.13 -2.79 -15.13
N ARG A 137 9.93 -3.34 -15.34
CA ARG A 137 8.70 -2.92 -14.64
C ARG A 137 8.84 -3.07 -13.13
N ASP A 138 9.24 -4.26 -12.68
CA ASP A 138 9.31 -4.60 -11.25
C ASP A 138 10.35 -3.71 -10.55
N MET A 139 11.49 -3.46 -11.20
CA MET A 139 12.53 -2.56 -10.70
C MET A 139 12.01 -1.12 -10.54
N ALA A 140 11.35 -0.57 -11.57
CA ALA A 140 10.75 0.75 -11.52
C ALA A 140 9.66 0.85 -10.44
N LEU A 141 8.82 -0.17 -10.31
CA LEU A 141 7.74 -0.24 -9.32
C LEU A 141 8.28 -0.27 -7.89
N ILE A 142 9.27 -1.13 -7.63
CA ILE A 142 9.88 -1.30 -6.30
C ILE A 142 10.63 -0.02 -5.91
N LEU A 143 11.45 0.55 -6.80
CA LEU A 143 12.23 1.75 -6.50
C LEU A 143 11.35 2.98 -6.29
N LEU A 144 10.36 3.21 -7.15
CA LEU A 144 9.40 4.30 -6.92
C LEU A 144 8.59 4.04 -5.65
N GLY A 145 8.09 2.83 -5.44
CA GLY A 145 7.33 2.48 -4.24
C GLY A 145 8.10 2.71 -2.95
N PHE A 146 9.39 2.34 -2.94
CA PHE A 146 10.29 2.57 -1.82
C PHE A 146 10.59 4.07 -1.66
N TRP A 147 11.33 4.68 -2.58
CA TRP A 147 11.87 6.03 -2.39
C TRP A 147 10.83 7.13 -2.29
N ARG A 148 9.64 6.92 -2.84
CA ARG A 148 8.51 7.84 -2.72
C ARG A 148 7.57 7.45 -1.58
N GLY A 149 7.69 6.23 -1.06
CA GLY A 149 6.82 5.69 -0.03
C GLY A 149 5.37 5.57 -0.47
N PHE A 150 5.10 5.35 -1.75
CA PHE A 150 3.74 5.22 -2.26
C PHE A 150 3.04 3.95 -1.75
N ARG A 151 1.72 4.03 -1.61
CA ARG A 151 0.87 2.86 -1.43
C ARG A 151 0.72 2.11 -2.75
N SER A 152 0.38 0.81 -2.70
CA SER A 152 0.13 0.03 -3.92
C SER A 152 -0.94 0.66 -4.80
N ASP A 153 -2.00 1.21 -4.22
CA ASP A 153 -3.06 1.88 -4.97
C ASP A 153 -2.62 3.22 -5.58
N GLU A 154 -1.66 3.91 -4.95
CA GLU A 154 -1.05 5.13 -5.50
C GLU A 154 -0.14 4.79 -6.69
N LEU A 155 0.72 3.78 -6.55
CA LEU A 155 1.59 3.28 -7.64
C LEU A 155 0.78 2.85 -8.86
N CYS A 156 -0.26 2.04 -8.65
CA CYS A 156 -1.07 1.49 -9.73
C CYS A 156 -1.90 2.54 -10.50
N ARG A 157 -2.08 3.73 -9.94
CA ARG A 157 -2.82 4.84 -10.56
C ARG A 157 -1.92 5.90 -11.19
N VAL A 158 -0.60 5.72 -11.19
CA VAL A 158 0.30 6.65 -11.87
C VAL A 158 0.04 6.56 -13.37
N GLN A 159 -0.23 7.71 -13.98
CA GLN A 159 -0.50 7.88 -15.40
C GLN A 159 0.66 8.64 -16.03
N ILE A 160 1.10 8.23 -17.22
CA ILE A 160 2.28 8.81 -17.90
C ILE A 160 2.10 10.31 -18.13
N GLU A 161 0.90 10.76 -18.44
CA GLU A 161 0.53 12.16 -18.67
C GLU A 161 0.73 13.04 -17.42
N HIS A 162 0.78 12.41 -16.25
CA HIS A 162 0.97 13.07 -14.95
C HIS A 162 2.39 12.92 -14.41
N VAL A 163 3.32 12.42 -15.21
CA VAL A 163 4.72 12.22 -14.83
C VAL A 163 5.64 13.13 -15.64
N GLN A 164 6.49 13.86 -14.93
CA GLN A 164 7.61 14.58 -15.51
C GLN A 164 8.89 14.03 -14.92
N ALA A 165 9.66 13.28 -15.71
CA ALA A 165 10.93 12.70 -15.30
C ALA A 165 12.07 13.36 -16.08
N VAL A 166 13.05 13.90 -15.35
CA VAL A 166 14.26 14.50 -15.91
C VAL A 166 15.45 13.75 -15.35
N ALA A 167 16.20 13.08 -16.24
CA ALA A 167 17.40 12.34 -15.87
C ALA A 167 18.36 13.22 -15.05
N SER A 168 19.00 12.64 -14.04
CA SER A 168 19.92 13.33 -13.11
C SER A 168 19.31 14.46 -12.25
N SER A 169 18.04 14.83 -12.45
CA SER A 169 17.35 15.84 -11.65
C SER A 169 16.32 15.20 -10.72
N GLY A 170 15.26 14.62 -11.26
CA GLY A 170 14.16 14.12 -10.44
C GLY A 170 12.95 13.67 -11.25
N ILE A 171 11.97 13.16 -10.53
CA ILE A 171 10.67 12.77 -11.06
C ILE A 171 9.57 13.46 -10.26
N THR A 172 8.65 14.09 -10.98
CA THR A 172 7.43 14.72 -10.46
C THR A 172 6.24 13.90 -10.88
N LEU A 173 5.38 13.55 -9.92
CA LEU A 173 4.24 12.64 -10.07
C LEU A 173 2.99 13.33 -9.54
N TYR A 174 2.02 13.62 -10.41
CA TYR A 174 0.71 14.12 -9.99
C TYR A 174 -0.29 12.96 -9.82
N LEU A 175 -0.93 12.89 -8.65
CA LEU A 175 -2.03 11.97 -8.39
C LEU A 175 -3.32 12.77 -8.19
N PRO A 176 -4.33 12.65 -9.09
CA PRO A 176 -5.59 13.38 -8.98
C PRO A 176 -6.39 13.08 -7.71
N ARG A 177 -6.17 11.90 -7.11
CA ARG A 177 -6.84 11.47 -5.87
C ARG A 177 -5.89 10.71 -4.97
N THR A 178 -5.93 10.99 -3.67
CA THR A 178 -5.13 10.29 -2.66
C THR A 178 -5.98 9.91 -1.44
N LYS A 179 -5.53 8.94 -0.64
CA LYS A 179 -6.31 8.43 0.50
C LYS A 179 -6.65 9.51 1.54
N SER A 180 -5.81 10.52 1.72
CA SER A 180 -6.01 11.61 2.69
C SER A 180 -6.56 12.90 2.05
N ASP A 181 -6.81 12.88 0.74
CA ASP A 181 -7.45 13.96 0.03
C ASP A 181 -8.97 13.77 0.04
N ARG A 182 -9.65 14.63 0.82
CA ARG A 182 -11.12 14.64 0.95
C ARG A 182 -11.77 15.60 -0.05
N GLU A 183 -11.00 16.58 -0.53
CA GLU A 183 -11.48 17.65 -1.41
C GLU A 183 -11.20 17.34 -2.89
N ASN A 184 -10.44 16.29 -3.18
CA ASN A 184 -10.07 15.84 -4.53
C ASN A 184 -9.26 16.89 -5.31
N LEU A 185 -8.44 17.67 -4.62
CA LEU A 185 -7.51 18.63 -5.25
C LEU A 185 -6.35 17.92 -5.96
N GLY A 186 -6.12 16.65 -5.62
CA GLY A 186 -4.95 15.90 -6.04
C GLY A 186 -3.71 16.31 -5.27
N LYS A 187 -2.60 15.60 -5.53
CA LYS A 187 -1.32 15.89 -4.89
C LYS A 187 -0.18 15.62 -5.85
N THR A 188 0.71 16.59 -5.93
CA THR A 188 2.01 16.45 -6.61
C THR A 188 3.06 15.96 -5.64
N TYR A 189 3.87 15.03 -6.13
CA TYR A 189 4.96 14.42 -5.38
C TYR A 189 6.25 14.56 -6.17
N GLN A 190 7.35 14.76 -5.47
CA GLN A 190 8.68 14.87 -6.06
C GLN A 190 9.61 13.85 -5.44
N THR A 191 10.49 13.29 -6.26
CA THR A 191 11.54 12.35 -5.82
C THR A 191 12.82 12.67 -6.60
N PRO A 192 13.94 12.92 -5.92
CA PRO A 192 15.18 13.28 -6.60
C PRO A 192 15.77 12.09 -7.36
N ALA A 193 16.59 12.38 -8.37
CA ALA A 193 17.47 11.38 -8.95
C ALA A 193 18.53 10.98 -7.90
N LEU A 194 18.81 9.69 -7.80
CA LEU A 194 19.80 9.15 -6.87
C LEU A 194 20.98 8.59 -7.65
N GLN A 195 22.16 8.55 -7.04
CA GLN A 195 23.35 7.93 -7.65
C GLN A 195 23.25 6.40 -7.68
N ARG A 196 22.61 5.80 -6.67
CA ARG A 196 22.37 4.36 -6.56
C ARG A 196 20.88 4.12 -6.35
N LEU A 197 20.37 2.98 -6.83
CA LEU A 197 18.96 2.60 -6.70
C LEU A 197 18.01 3.69 -7.22
N CYS A 198 18.36 4.32 -8.35
CA CYS A 198 17.69 5.53 -8.81
C CYS A 198 16.27 5.26 -9.31
N PRO A 199 15.22 5.80 -8.66
CA PRO A 199 13.84 5.61 -9.11
C PRO A 199 13.57 6.32 -10.45
N VAL A 200 14.27 7.43 -10.73
CA VAL A 200 14.13 8.19 -11.98
C VAL A 200 14.67 7.39 -13.16
N ASN A 201 15.87 6.82 -13.04
CA ASN A 201 16.46 6.01 -14.11
C ASN A 201 15.65 4.74 -14.34
N ALA A 202 15.23 4.06 -13.28
CA ALA A 202 14.39 2.86 -13.41
C ALA A 202 13.05 3.17 -14.10
N TYR A 203 12.41 4.29 -13.76
CA TYR A 203 11.21 4.75 -14.47
C TYR A 203 11.47 5.01 -15.95
N ILE A 204 12.51 5.78 -16.29
CA ILE A 204 12.85 6.12 -17.68
C ILE A 204 13.16 4.86 -18.50
N GLN A 205 13.95 3.94 -17.94
CA GLN A 205 14.27 2.67 -18.59
C GLN A 205 13.01 1.84 -18.84
N TRP A 206 12.11 1.76 -17.85
CA TRP A 206 10.86 1.04 -17.99
C TRP A 206 9.98 1.60 -19.12
N ILE A 207 9.69 2.90 -19.12
CA ILE A 207 8.82 3.49 -20.17
C ILE A 207 9.45 3.38 -21.57
N THR A 208 10.78 3.41 -21.65
CA THR A 208 11.52 3.31 -22.92
C THR A 208 11.46 1.88 -23.46
N GLU A 209 11.82 0.88 -22.64
CA GLU A 209 11.82 -0.53 -23.05
C GLU A 209 10.39 -1.04 -23.33
N ALA A 210 9.39 -0.53 -22.61
CA ALA A 210 7.97 -0.86 -22.82
C ALA A 210 7.29 -0.03 -23.92
N ALA A 211 8.01 0.93 -24.53
CA ALA A 211 7.49 1.87 -25.53
C ALA A 211 6.18 2.56 -25.12
N LEU A 212 6.08 2.95 -23.84
CA LEU A 212 4.87 3.53 -23.28
C LEU A 212 4.84 5.05 -23.44
N VAL A 213 3.80 5.57 -24.09
CA VAL A 213 3.64 7.00 -24.36
C VAL A 213 2.45 7.66 -23.65
N ARG A 214 1.46 6.87 -23.20
CA ARG A 214 0.23 7.34 -22.56
C ARG A 214 -0.40 6.28 -21.66
N GLY A 215 -1.29 6.67 -20.76
CA GLY A 215 -2.03 5.79 -19.88
C GLY A 215 -1.22 5.26 -18.70
N PRO A 216 -1.62 4.11 -18.11
CA PRO A 216 -1.05 3.64 -16.85
C PRO A 216 0.43 3.31 -16.99
N VAL A 217 1.24 3.79 -16.04
CA VAL A 217 2.68 3.53 -16.01
C VAL A 217 2.95 2.05 -15.77
N PHE A 218 2.26 1.44 -14.79
CA PHE A 218 2.47 0.05 -14.44
C PHE A 218 1.30 -0.80 -14.92
N ARG A 219 1.58 -1.70 -15.86
CA ARG A 219 0.59 -2.56 -16.53
C ARG A 219 0.86 -4.03 -16.26
N GLY A 220 -0.19 -4.84 -16.39
CA GLY A 220 -0.06 -6.29 -16.49
C GLY A 220 0.77 -6.65 -17.73
N ILE A 221 1.62 -7.68 -17.59
CA ILE A 221 2.40 -8.25 -18.70
C ILE A 221 2.02 -9.72 -18.76
N ASP A 222 1.46 -10.17 -19.88
CA ASP A 222 1.10 -11.57 -20.07
C ASP A 222 2.33 -12.45 -20.31
N ARG A 223 2.13 -13.76 -20.55
CA ARG A 223 3.26 -14.69 -20.78
C ARG A 223 4.05 -14.40 -22.07
N TRP A 224 3.42 -13.76 -23.05
CA TRP A 224 3.97 -13.45 -24.37
C TRP A 224 4.56 -12.03 -24.45
N GLY A 225 4.47 -11.24 -23.38
CA GLY A 225 5.04 -9.89 -23.30
C GLY A 225 4.05 -8.78 -23.69
N HIS A 226 2.78 -9.09 -23.92
CA HIS A 226 1.79 -8.05 -24.21
C HIS A 226 1.43 -7.27 -22.95
N LEU A 227 1.33 -5.96 -23.12
CA LEU A 227 0.96 -5.02 -22.07
C LEU A 227 -0.55 -4.83 -22.04
N SER A 228 -1.13 -4.97 -20.84
CA SER A 228 -2.52 -4.61 -20.58
C SER A 228 -2.80 -3.14 -20.91
N GLU A 229 -4.00 -2.84 -21.39
CA GLU A 229 -4.49 -1.45 -21.52
C GLU A 229 -4.74 -0.82 -20.15
N GLU A 230 -5.22 -1.63 -19.20
CA GLU A 230 -5.46 -1.22 -17.82
C GLU A 230 -4.19 -1.30 -16.97
N GLY A 231 -4.14 -0.44 -15.95
CA GLY A 231 -3.09 -0.46 -14.93
C GLY A 231 -3.17 -1.71 -14.05
N LEU A 232 -2.05 -2.03 -13.40
CA LEU A 232 -2.01 -3.11 -12.42
C LEU A 232 -3.08 -2.93 -11.33
N HIS A 233 -3.69 -4.03 -10.90
CA HIS A 233 -4.54 -3.98 -9.72
C HIS A 233 -3.68 -3.87 -8.46
N ALA A 234 -4.12 -3.12 -7.45
CA ALA A 234 -3.35 -2.91 -6.21
C ALA A 234 -3.00 -4.23 -5.48
N ASN A 235 -3.83 -5.28 -5.66
CA ASN A 235 -3.59 -6.61 -5.10
C ASN A 235 -2.44 -7.36 -5.80
N SER A 236 -2.07 -6.97 -7.02
CA SER A 236 -0.96 -7.58 -7.77
C SER A 236 0.41 -7.13 -7.25
N VAL A 237 0.49 -6.02 -6.51
CA VAL A 237 1.76 -5.50 -6.00
C VAL A 237 2.41 -6.43 -4.98
N ILE A 238 1.63 -7.08 -4.12
CA ILE A 238 2.14 -8.02 -3.11
C ILE A 238 2.82 -9.23 -3.77
N PRO A 239 2.13 -10.01 -4.64
CA PRO A 239 2.76 -11.16 -5.27
C PRO A 239 3.95 -10.75 -6.16
N LEU A 240 3.89 -9.61 -6.86
CA LEU A 240 5.03 -9.12 -7.65
C LEU A 240 6.25 -8.83 -6.77
N LEU A 241 6.06 -8.10 -5.67
CA LEU A 241 7.14 -7.82 -4.72
C LEU A 241 7.72 -9.12 -4.16
N ARG A 242 6.87 -10.05 -3.73
CA ARG A 242 7.33 -11.32 -3.14
C ARG A 242 8.09 -12.17 -4.13
N GLN A 243 7.57 -12.33 -5.34
CA GLN A 243 8.24 -13.08 -6.39
C GLN A 243 9.59 -12.47 -6.75
N ALA A 244 9.70 -11.14 -6.81
CA ALA A 244 10.99 -10.48 -7.07
C ALA A 244 12.00 -10.76 -5.94
N LEU A 245 11.56 -10.65 -4.68
CA LEU A 245 12.39 -10.94 -3.51
C LEU A 245 12.82 -12.42 -3.45
N GLU A 246 11.90 -13.35 -3.70
CA GLU A 246 12.16 -14.79 -3.72
C GLU A 246 13.17 -15.17 -4.81
N ARG A 247 13.04 -14.62 -6.02
CA ARG A 247 14.03 -14.83 -7.09
C ARG A 247 15.42 -14.31 -6.70
N ALA A 248 15.49 -13.26 -5.89
CA ALA A 248 16.73 -12.73 -5.33
C ALA A 248 17.24 -13.49 -4.09
N GLY A 249 16.58 -14.59 -3.68
CA GLY A 249 16.95 -15.39 -2.52
C GLY A 249 16.53 -14.79 -1.17
N ILE A 250 15.60 -13.84 -1.15
CA ILE A 250 15.12 -13.18 0.07
C ILE A 250 13.78 -13.81 0.49
N PRO A 251 13.66 -14.35 1.71
CA PRO A 251 12.39 -14.88 2.23
C PRO A 251 11.31 -13.79 2.23
N ALA A 252 10.21 -14.01 1.49
CA ALA A 252 9.27 -12.93 1.18
C ALA A 252 7.91 -13.00 1.90
N GLU A 253 7.67 -14.03 2.71
CA GLU A 253 6.37 -14.33 3.31
C GLU A 253 5.80 -13.16 4.15
N HIS A 254 6.67 -12.41 4.82
CA HIS A 254 6.28 -11.31 5.71
C HIS A 254 6.19 -9.94 5.01
N TYR A 255 6.67 -9.84 3.76
CA TYR A 255 6.59 -8.60 3.00
C TYR A 255 5.20 -8.38 2.40
N THR A 256 4.74 -7.14 2.42
CA THR A 256 3.46 -6.70 1.84
C THR A 256 3.69 -5.43 1.03
N SER A 257 2.65 -4.89 0.38
CA SER A 257 2.77 -3.61 -0.32
C SER A 257 3.17 -2.45 0.60
N HIS A 258 2.86 -2.53 1.90
CA HIS A 258 3.25 -1.54 2.89
C HIS A 258 4.72 -1.59 3.31
N SER A 259 5.42 -2.69 3.01
CA SER A 259 6.83 -2.87 3.35
C SER A 259 7.74 -1.87 2.67
N LEU A 260 7.43 -1.46 1.44
CA LEU A 260 8.17 -0.42 0.71
C LEU A 260 8.10 0.92 1.43
N ARG A 261 6.87 1.36 1.78
CA ARG A 261 6.64 2.62 2.49
C ARG A 261 7.27 2.61 3.89
N ARG A 262 7.20 1.48 4.59
CA ARG A 262 7.83 1.32 5.92
C ARG A 262 9.35 1.32 5.81
N GLY A 263 9.91 0.59 4.86
CA GLY A 263 11.34 0.55 4.59
C GLY A 263 11.92 1.94 4.36
N PHE A 264 11.27 2.75 3.51
CA PHE A 264 11.69 4.13 3.31
C PHE A 264 11.58 4.99 4.57
N ALA A 265 10.47 4.90 5.31
CA ALA A 265 10.30 5.68 6.53
C ALA A 265 11.36 5.34 7.59
N SER A 266 11.67 4.06 7.76
CA SER A 266 12.72 3.58 8.65
C SER A 266 14.09 4.07 8.18
N TRP A 267 14.40 3.93 6.89
CA TRP A 267 15.66 4.43 6.31
C TRP A 267 15.82 5.94 6.48
N ALA A 268 14.78 6.74 6.18
CA ALA A 268 14.84 8.19 6.27
C ALA A 268 15.04 8.65 7.71
N HIS A 269 14.36 8.00 8.67
CA HIS A 269 14.57 8.25 10.08
C HIS A 269 16.00 7.93 10.54
N GLN A 270 16.52 6.76 10.16
CA GLN A 270 17.91 6.36 10.45
C GLN A 270 18.93 7.28 9.77
N SER A 271 18.57 7.88 8.64
CA SER A 271 19.36 8.88 7.91
C SER A 271 19.23 10.30 8.49
N GLY A 272 18.57 10.46 9.64
CA GLY A 272 18.50 11.72 10.39
C GLY A 272 17.43 12.70 9.91
N TRP A 273 16.45 12.26 9.10
CA TRP A 273 15.35 13.13 8.69
C TRP A 273 14.49 13.49 9.90
N ASP A 274 14.20 14.78 10.06
CA ASP A 274 13.25 15.22 11.06
C ASP A 274 11.82 14.79 10.69
N LEU A 275 10.97 14.67 11.71
CA LEU A 275 9.61 14.19 11.54
C LEU A 275 8.76 15.06 10.61
N LYS A 276 8.95 16.39 10.61
CA LYS A 276 8.18 17.32 9.79
C LYS A 276 8.53 17.16 8.31
N SER A 277 9.83 17.05 8.00
CA SER A 277 10.32 16.78 6.65
C SER A 277 9.83 15.43 6.15
N LEU A 278 9.91 14.38 6.98
CA LEU A 278 9.42 13.05 6.63
C LEU A 278 7.90 13.04 6.39
N MET A 279 7.11 13.71 7.24
CA MET A 279 5.67 13.85 7.08
C MET A 279 5.30 14.59 5.80
N SER A 280 5.96 15.71 5.50
CA SER A 280 5.76 16.49 4.29
C SER A 280 6.05 15.64 3.05
N TYR A 281 7.23 15.02 3.04
CA TYR A 281 7.68 14.17 1.95
C TYR A 281 6.72 13.01 1.74
N VAL A 282 6.48 12.15 2.73
CA VAL A 282 5.64 10.95 2.61
C VAL A 282 4.14 11.27 2.47
N GLY A 283 3.73 12.48 2.86
CA GLY A 283 2.36 12.98 2.77
C GLY A 283 1.45 12.54 3.92
N TRP A 284 2.01 12.39 5.11
CA TRP A 284 1.22 12.17 6.32
C TRP A 284 0.64 13.49 6.84
N LYS A 285 -0.68 13.54 7.04
CA LYS A 285 -1.38 14.71 7.61
C LYS A 285 -1.44 14.67 9.14
N ASP A 286 -1.32 13.49 9.73
CA ASP A 286 -1.48 13.27 11.17
C ASP A 286 -0.19 12.70 11.77
N MET A 287 0.29 13.35 12.83
CA MET A 287 1.50 12.97 13.55
C MET A 287 1.38 11.58 14.18
N LYS A 288 0.20 11.23 14.72
CA LYS A 288 -0.01 9.90 15.31
C LYS A 288 0.16 8.78 14.28
N SER A 289 -0.23 9.04 13.03
CA SER A 289 -0.02 8.12 11.92
C SER A 289 1.46 8.00 11.52
N ALA A 290 2.23 9.10 11.58
CA ALA A 290 3.67 9.11 11.28
C ALA A 290 4.50 8.36 12.34
N MET A 291 4.16 8.54 13.62
CA MET A 291 4.83 7.86 14.75
C MET A 291 4.74 6.33 14.69
N ARG A 292 3.82 5.76 13.90
CA ARG A 292 3.74 4.30 13.68
C ARG A 292 4.84 3.75 12.77
N TYR A 293 5.52 4.62 12.03
CA TYR A 293 6.58 4.27 11.07
C TYR A 293 7.97 4.61 11.59
N VAL A 294 8.04 5.56 12.51
CA VAL A 294 9.24 5.94 13.24
C VAL A 294 9.20 5.13 14.53
N GLU A 295 9.61 3.86 14.46
CA GLU A 295 9.80 3.06 15.66
C GLU A 295 10.84 3.78 16.53
N VAL A 296 10.36 4.38 17.62
CA VAL A 296 11.21 4.95 18.67
C VAL A 296 11.84 3.75 19.37
N SER A 297 12.93 3.22 18.83
CA SER A 297 13.80 2.34 19.61
C SER A 297 14.56 3.24 20.59
N PRO A 298 14.29 3.19 21.90
CA PRO A 298 14.95 4.06 22.88
C PRO A 298 16.46 3.80 22.96
N PHE A 299 16.94 2.71 22.35
CA PHE A 299 18.29 2.17 22.52
C PHE A 299 19.18 2.35 21.28
N LEU A 300 18.74 3.11 20.27
CA LEU A 300 19.51 3.31 19.02
C LEU A 300 20.91 3.94 19.25
N GLY A 301 21.13 4.56 20.42
CA GLY A 301 22.43 5.10 20.84
C GLY A 301 23.36 4.13 21.58
N MET A 302 22.92 2.93 21.95
CA MET A 302 23.74 1.97 22.73
C MET A 302 24.46 0.92 21.88
N ALA A 303 24.13 0.77 20.60
CA ALA A 303 24.71 -0.25 19.72
C ALA A 303 26.01 0.17 18.99
N ARG A 304 26.67 1.28 19.37
CA ARG A 304 27.96 1.71 18.78
C ARG A 304 29.10 1.84 19.79
N LEU A 305 29.24 0.87 20.68
CA LEU A 305 30.48 0.65 21.44
C LEU A 305 30.88 -0.83 21.35
N ALA A 306 31.13 -1.30 20.14
CA ALA A 306 31.85 -2.55 19.92
C ALA A 306 33.16 -2.22 19.18
N GLU A 307 34.24 -2.25 19.97
CA GLU A 307 35.62 -2.59 19.62
C GLU A 307 36.36 -1.70 18.62
N LYS A 308 37.16 -0.76 19.18
CA LYS A 308 38.38 -0.30 18.52
C LYS A 308 39.38 -1.45 18.55
N PRO A 309 40.02 -1.83 17.42
CA PRO A 309 41.13 -2.77 17.46
C PRO A 309 42.31 -2.13 18.20
N VAL A 310 42.78 -2.81 19.24
CA VAL A 310 44.06 -2.50 19.89
C VAL A 310 45.15 -2.94 18.92
N ALA A 311 45.93 -1.98 18.43
CA ALA A 311 47.14 -2.26 17.68
C ALA A 311 48.18 -2.89 18.63
N LEU A 312 48.72 -4.04 18.23
CA LEU A 312 50.02 -4.55 18.66
C LEU A 312 50.92 -4.58 17.43
#